data_AF-A0A7L4RID5-F1
#
_entry.id   AF-A0A7L4RID5-F1
#
_cell.length_a   1.000
_cell.length_b   1.000
_cell.length_c   1.000
_cell.angle_alpha   90.00
_cell.angle_beta   90.00
_cell.angle_gamma   90.00
#
_symmetry.space_group_name_H-M   'P 1'
#
loop_
_entity.id
_entity.type
_entity.pdbx_description
1 polymer ?
#
loop_
_entity_poly.entity_id
_entity_poly.type
_entity_poly.pdbx_seq_one_letter_code
_entity_poly.pdbx_strand_id
1 'polypeptide(L)'
;MRAYSIVEDQRDSMTTIFEAYLSTVSNKLNEIMKTLTIIATIFIPLTFIVGLYGMNFKYMPELDWSFGYYMVWAILISVSIVMLAYFRKKEWL
;
A
#
# COMPACT_ATOMS: atom_id res chain seq x y z
N MET A 1 50.13 -0.85 -21.04
CA MET A 1 48.91 -0.08 -21.38
C MET A 1 47.69 -0.96 -21.60
N ARG A 2 47.67 -1.93 -22.52
CA ARG A 2 46.47 -2.79 -22.75
C ARG A 2 46.00 -3.63 -21.54
N ALA A 3 46.91 -4.16 -20.73
CA ALA A 3 46.52 -4.90 -19.52
C ALA A 3 45.84 -4.01 -18.46
N TYR A 4 46.22 -2.73 -18.39
CA TYR A 4 45.60 -1.78 -17.47
C TYR A 4 44.18 -1.41 -17.90
N SER A 5 43.96 -1.15 -19.21
CA SER A 5 42.62 -0.84 -19.71
C SER A 5 41.65 -2.01 -19.54
N ILE A 6 42.11 -3.26 -19.71
CA ILE A 6 41.26 -4.45 -19.47
C ILE A 6 40.83 -4.55 -18.01
N VAL A 7 41.74 -4.24 -17.07
CA VAL A 7 41.41 -4.23 -15.63
C VAL A 7 40.45 -3.09 -15.29
N GLU A 8 40.64 -1.91 -15.88
CA GLU A 8 39.73 -0.76 -15.73
C GLU A 8 38.33 -1.09 -16.27
N ASP A 9 38.24 -1.63 -17.49
CA ASP A 9 36.98 -2.05 -18.12
C ASP A 9 36.24 -3.11 -17.27
N GLN A 10 36.98 -4.04 -16.65
CA GLN A 10 36.40 -5.02 -15.74
C GLN A 10 35.86 -4.38 -14.45
N ARG A 11 36.57 -3.40 -13.88
CA ARG A 11 36.11 -2.68 -12.68
C ARG A 11 34.87 -1.84 -12.98
N ASP A 12 34.82 -1.19 -14.12
CA ASP A 12 33.66 -0.41 -14.55
C ASP A 12 32.44 -1.32 -14.81
N SER A 13 32.67 -2.47 -15.44
CA SER A 13 31.63 -3.50 -15.63
C SER A 13 31.10 -4.04 -14.30
N MET A 14 31.99 -4.33 -13.33
CA MET A 14 31.59 -4.76 -11.99
C MET A 14 30.78 -3.69 -11.25
N THR A 15 31.20 -2.42 -11.34
CA THR A 15 30.47 -1.29 -10.75
C THR A 15 29.09 -1.16 -11.36
N THR A 16 28.98 -1.23 -12.68
CA THR A 16 27.70 -1.17 -13.41
C THR A 16 26.75 -2.29 -12.97
N ILE A 17 27.25 -3.53 -12.84
CA ILE A 17 26.46 -4.67 -12.37
C ILE A 17 26.00 -4.45 -10.93
N PHE A 18 26.86 -3.93 -10.07
CA PHE A 18 26.52 -3.65 -8.69
C PHE A 18 25.44 -2.55 -8.58
N GLU A 19 25.56 -1.48 -9.36
CA GLU A 19 24.54 -0.43 -9.46
C GLU A 19 23.19 -0.99 -9.97
N ALA A 20 23.22 -1.84 -10.99
CA ALA A 20 22.01 -2.51 -11.50
C ALA A 20 21.40 -3.45 -10.45
N TYR A 21 22.22 -4.14 -9.66
CA TYR A 21 21.76 -4.97 -8.55
C TYR A 21 21.09 -4.13 -7.47
N LEU A 22 21.71 -3.03 -7.04
CA LEU A 22 21.13 -2.10 -6.07
C LEU A 22 19.81 -1.51 -6.59
N SER A 23 19.75 -1.14 -7.87
CA SER A 23 18.51 -0.68 -8.52
C SER A 23 17.42 -1.74 -8.45
N THR A 24 17.75 -3.00 -8.75
CA THR A 24 16.81 -4.12 -8.66
C THR A 24 16.30 -4.34 -7.24
N VAL A 25 17.19 -4.27 -6.24
CA VAL A 25 16.81 -4.36 -4.82
C VAL A 25 15.89 -3.21 -4.42
N SER A 26 16.20 -1.98 -4.82
CA SER A 26 15.37 -0.81 -4.57
C SER A 26 13.98 -0.95 -5.21
N ASN A 27 13.90 -1.46 -6.44
CA ASN A 27 12.63 -1.72 -7.10
C ASN A 27 11.77 -2.74 -6.35
N LYS A 28 12.38 -3.84 -5.87
CA LYS A 28 11.69 -4.83 -5.03
C LYS A 28 11.20 -4.22 -3.72
N LEU A 29 12.02 -3.40 -3.06
CA LEU A 29 11.62 -2.69 -1.85
C LEU A 29 10.45 -1.74 -2.10
N ASN A 30 10.48 -0.99 -3.19
CA ASN A 30 9.38 -0.11 -3.59
C ASN A 30 8.09 -0.90 -3.83
N GLU A 31 8.16 -2.05 -4.48
CA GLU A 31 7.01 -2.94 -4.72
C GLU A 31 6.44 -3.51 -3.41
N ILE A 32 7.31 -3.94 -2.49
CA ILE A 32 6.90 -4.40 -1.16
C ILE A 32 6.21 -3.27 -0.38
N MET A 33 6.82 -2.08 -0.35
CA MET A 33 6.26 -0.90 0.33
C MET A 33 4.92 -0.49 -0.27
N LYS A 34 4.80 -0.53 -1.60
CA LYS A 34 3.55 -0.25 -2.32
C LYS A 34 2.45 -1.22 -1.89
N THR A 35 2.76 -2.51 -1.86
CA THR A 35 1.81 -3.56 -1.43
C THR A 35 1.38 -3.36 0.03
N LEU A 36 2.33 -3.14 0.94
CA LEU A 36 2.05 -2.88 2.35
C LEU A 36 1.19 -1.61 2.54
N THR A 37 1.50 -0.54 1.79
CA THR A 37 0.76 0.72 1.85
C THR A 37 -0.67 0.55 1.35
N ILE A 38 -0.89 -0.20 0.26
CA ILE A 38 -2.23 -0.52 -0.25
C ILE A 38 -3.06 -1.22 0.83
N ILE A 39 -2.48 -2.26 1.45
CA ILE A 39 -3.14 -3.01 2.52
C ILE A 39 -3.46 -2.06 3.69
N ALA A 40 -2.48 -1.32 4.21
CA ALA A 40 -2.68 -0.42 5.34
C ALA A 40 -3.74 0.66 5.06
N THR A 41 -3.72 1.25 3.86
CA THR A 41 -4.66 2.31 3.46
C THR A 41 -6.11 1.80 3.43
N ILE A 42 -6.34 0.53 3.10
CA ILE A 42 -7.66 -0.09 3.17
C ILE A 42 -8.03 -0.39 4.62
N PHE A 43 -7.11 -0.97 5.39
CA PHE A 43 -7.39 -1.40 6.76
C PHE A 43 -7.61 -0.24 7.74
N ILE A 44 -6.88 0.87 7.64
CA ILE A 44 -6.99 2.02 8.57
C ILE A 44 -8.44 2.55 8.70
N PRO A 45 -9.14 2.96 7.62
CA PRO A 45 -10.51 3.45 7.74
C PRO A 45 -11.48 2.35 8.19
N LEU A 46 -11.27 1.11 7.72
CA LEU A 46 -12.04 -0.07 8.14
C LEU A 46 -11.95 -0.29 9.66
N THR A 47 -10.73 -0.33 10.20
CA THR A 47 -10.45 -0.48 11.63
C THR A 47 -10.94 0.72 12.43
N PHE A 48 -10.86 1.93 11.90
CA PHE A 48 -11.40 3.13 12.55
C PHE A 48 -12.91 3.04 12.74
N ILE A 49 -13.65 2.64 11.70
CA ILE A 49 -15.10 2.45 11.77
C ILE A 49 -15.43 1.34 12.77
N VAL A 50 -14.79 0.16 12.65
CA VAL A 50 -14.99 -0.94 13.60
C VAL A 50 -14.65 -0.53 15.03
N GLY A 51 -13.60 0.25 15.24
CA GLY A 51 -13.22 0.80 16.54
C GLY A 51 -14.28 1.73 17.11
N LEU A 52 -14.83 2.64 16.30
CA LEU A 52 -15.96 3.51 16.67
C LEU A 52 -17.21 2.72 17.07
N TYR A 53 -17.55 1.68 16.31
CA TYR A 53 -18.70 0.79 16.61
C TYR A 53 -18.44 -0.20 17.75
N GLY A 54 -17.18 -0.54 18.02
CA GLY A 54 -16.76 -1.42 19.11
C GLY A 54 -16.68 -0.73 20.48
N MET A 55 -16.71 0.61 20.51
CA MET A 55 -16.87 1.35 21.76
C MET A 55 -18.31 1.13 22.27
N ASN A 56 -18.46 0.65 23.52
CA ASN A 56 -19.74 0.42 24.21
C ASN A 56 -20.52 1.74 24.46
N PHE A 57 -20.92 2.45 23.41
CA PHE A 57 -21.76 3.63 23.51
C PHE A 57 -23.20 3.16 23.80
N LYS A 58 -23.60 3.29 25.07
CA LYS A 58 -24.96 3.05 25.58
C LYS A 58 -26.04 3.93 24.93
N TYR A 59 -25.63 4.96 24.18
CA TYR A 59 -26.47 5.85 23.37
C TYR A 59 -25.78 6.06 22.02
N MET A 60 -25.96 5.13 21.07
CA MET A 60 -25.77 5.43 19.66
C MET A 60 -27.14 5.84 19.09
N PRO A 61 -27.38 7.11 18.74
CA PRO A 61 -28.66 7.55 18.18
C PRO A 61 -29.02 6.88 16.84
N GLU A 62 -28.09 6.15 16.23
CA GLU A 62 -28.29 5.32 15.03
C GLU A 62 -28.91 3.95 15.32
N LEU A 63 -29.01 3.51 16.59
CA LEU A 63 -29.59 2.21 16.98
C LEU A 63 -31.13 2.22 16.99
N ASP A 64 -31.75 3.39 17.15
CA ASP A 64 -33.22 3.55 17.07
C ASP A 64 -33.73 3.51 15.62
N TRP A 65 -32.84 3.63 14.63
CA TRP A 65 -33.19 3.54 13.22
C TRP A 65 -32.90 2.13 12.71
N SER A 66 -33.93 1.38 12.32
CA SER A 66 -33.78 0.01 11.76
C SER A 66 -32.81 -0.10 10.58
N PHE A 67 -32.46 1.02 9.93
CA PHE A 67 -31.51 1.08 8.81
C PHE A 67 -30.07 1.52 9.19
N GLY A 68 -29.81 1.93 10.43
CA GLY A 68 -28.48 2.42 10.86
C GLY A 68 -27.37 1.40 10.59
N TYR A 69 -27.61 0.14 10.95
CA TYR A 69 -26.68 -0.96 10.67
C TYR A 69 -26.35 -1.11 9.18
N TYR A 70 -27.37 -1.06 8.31
CA TYR A 70 -27.18 -1.17 6.85
C TYR A 70 -26.45 0.04 6.26
N MET A 71 -26.67 1.25 6.79
CA MET A 71 -26.00 2.46 6.33
C MET A 71 -24.49 2.43 6.63
N VAL A 72 -24.10 1.90 7.79
CA VAL A 72 -22.69 1.71 8.18
C VAL A 72 -21.99 0.71 7.28
N TRP A 73 -22.65 -0.42 7.00
CA TRP A 73 -22.17 -1.39 6.03
C TRP A 73 -22.04 -0.79 4.63
N ALA A 74 -23.00 0.04 4.20
CA ALA A 74 -22.93 0.73 2.92
C ALA A 74 -21.75 1.72 2.87
N ILE A 75 -21.44 2.44 3.96
CA ILE A 75 -20.27 3.32 4.05
C ILE A 75 -18.97 2.52 4.01
N LEU A 76 -18.88 1.42 4.76
CA LEU A 76 -17.71 0.52 4.76
C LEU A 76 -17.41 -0.04 3.37
N ILE A 77 -18.44 -0.56 2.70
CA ILE A 77 -18.34 -1.12 1.35
C ILE A 77 -18.00 -0.01 0.35
N SER A 78 -18.65 1.14 0.43
CA SER A 78 -18.40 2.29 -0.44
C SER A 78 -16.95 2.80 -0.31
N VAL A 79 -16.46 3.00 0.92
CA VAL A 79 -15.08 3.44 1.17
C VAL A 79 -14.07 2.41 0.65
N SER A 80 -14.34 1.12 0.85
CA SER A 80 -13.48 0.04 0.34
C SER A 80 -13.44 0.02 -1.19
N ILE A 81 -14.59 0.19 -1.85
CA ILE A 81 -14.68 0.23 -3.32
C ILE A 81 -14.01 1.48 -3.88
N VAL A 82 -14.22 2.66 -3.27
CA VAL A 82 -13.58 3.92 -3.69
C VAL A 82 -12.07 3.82 -3.56
N MET A 83 -11.55 3.25 -2.46
CA MET A 83 -10.12 3.01 -2.28
C MET A 83 -9.57 2.05 -3.33
N LEU A 84 -10.23 0.91 -3.57
CA LEU A 84 -9.82 -0.04 -4.61
C LEU A 84 -9.82 0.58 -6.01
N ALA A 85 -10.86 1.36 -6.34
CA ALA A 85 -10.95 2.06 -7.62
C ALA A 85 -9.86 3.14 -7.76
N TYR A 86 -9.55 3.86 -6.69
CA TYR A 86 -8.47 4.85 -6.66
C TYR A 86 -7.10 4.20 -6.89
N PHE A 87 -6.82 3.08 -6.22
CA PHE A 87 -5.57 2.33 -6.40
C PHE A 87 -5.44 1.73 -7.81
N ARG A 88 -6.54 1.21 -8.37
CA ARG A 88 -6.57 0.70 -9.75
C ARG A 88 -6.36 1.79 -10.79
N LYS A 89 -6.93 2.99 -10.58
CA LYS A 89 -6.77 4.13 -11.50
C LYS A 89 -5.37 4.72 -11.48
N LYS A 90 -4.65 4.59 -10.36
CA LYS A 90 -3.30 5.16 -10.21
C LYS A 90 -2.20 4.26 -10.78
N GLU A 91 -2.54 3.15 -11.46
CA GLU A 91 -1.59 2.14 -11.97
C GLU A 91 -0.66 1.62 -10.86
N TRP A 92 -1.17 1.64 -9.62
CA TRP A 92 -0.43 1.13 -8.47
C TRP A 92 -0.61 -0.39 -8.28
N LEU A 93 -1.46 -1.00 -9.10
CA LEU A 93 -1.65 -2.44 -9.29
C LEU A 93 -1.31 -2.80 -10.74
#